data_AF-A0A525VXG2-F1
#
_entry.id   AF-A0A525VXG2-F1
#
_cell.length_a   1.000
_cell.length_b   1.000
_cell.length_c   1.000
_cell.angle_alpha   90.00
_cell.angle_beta   90.00
_cell.angle_gamma   90.00
#
_symmetry.space_group_name_H-M   'P 1'
#
loop_
_entity.id
_entity.type
_entity.pdbx_description
1 polymer ?
#
loop_
_entity_poly.entity_id
_entity_poly.type
_entity_poly.pdbx_seq_one_letter_code
_entity_poly.pdbx_strand_id
1 'polypeptide(L)'
;MSLHPNFPTSPYAPLIPEQRWFPADEVLRDTAYEKLLPPLVAKVREEVFAWRAKGYAGASATSAALLRHWFEREHLIENADGSLSPFRYYFAQREAVETVIWLFEVRRARDKYDLLRFDASGAVSSGMFDEDWPRYVLKMATGAGKTKVLSLLIAWSFFHKLYETDSALSRNFLVIAPNIIVLDRLRADFDGLRIFFNDPILPSNGHEGRNWRDDFQLTLHIQDDVRVVRDTGNLFLTNIHRVFLGDVADPSLEDDDLRDYFLSPFGPKPAGKTTDSHTDLGEIVREVEELAVFNDEAHHIHDPKMAWFKSIQDIHHKMLQKDCRLALQVDVTATPRHNNGAIFVQTVSDYPLVEAIHQNLVKHPVLPDAASRAKL
;
A
#
# COMPACT_ATOMS: atom_id res chain seq x y z
N MET A 1 12.38 -16.73 -19.96
CA MET A 1 10.97 -16.35 -19.80
C MET A 1 10.74 -15.15 -20.70
N SER A 2 10.01 -15.34 -21.79
CA SER A 2 9.76 -14.31 -22.77
C SER A 2 8.65 -13.40 -22.28
N LEU A 3 8.96 -12.10 -22.15
CA LEU A 3 7.94 -11.06 -22.15
C LEU A 3 7.21 -11.06 -23.49
N HIS A 4 5.96 -10.62 -23.50
CA HIS A 4 5.22 -10.44 -24.74
C HIS A 4 6.01 -9.50 -25.68
N PRO A 5 6.14 -9.80 -26.99
CA PRO A 5 6.97 -9.01 -27.92
C PRO A 5 6.64 -7.52 -27.97
N ASN A 6 5.36 -7.18 -27.76
CA ASN A 6 4.87 -5.80 -27.76
C ASN A 6 4.86 -5.14 -26.36
N PHE A 7 5.40 -5.81 -25.32
CA PHE A 7 5.42 -5.23 -23.98
C PHE A 7 6.31 -3.98 -23.96
N PRO A 8 5.79 -2.82 -23.51
CA PRO A 8 6.48 -1.55 -23.67
C PRO A 8 7.74 -1.46 -22.82
N THR A 9 8.78 -0.85 -23.38
CA THR A 9 10.04 -0.54 -22.68
C THR A 9 9.95 0.71 -21.80
N SER A 10 9.01 1.61 -22.08
CA SER A 10 8.82 2.82 -21.27
C SER A 10 7.97 2.51 -20.04
N PRO A 11 8.42 2.87 -18.82
CA PRO A 11 7.64 2.68 -17.60
C PRO A 11 6.42 3.61 -17.48
N TYR A 12 6.31 4.58 -18.38
CA TYR A 12 5.19 5.52 -18.46
C TYR A 12 4.16 5.12 -19.52
N ALA A 13 4.46 4.12 -20.35
CA ALA A 13 3.55 3.66 -21.39
C ALA A 13 2.43 2.81 -20.78
N PRO A 14 1.23 2.82 -21.38
CA PRO A 14 0.16 1.96 -20.93
C PRO A 14 0.51 0.47 -20.96
N LEU A 15 0.35 -0.20 -19.82
CA LEU A 15 0.46 -1.65 -19.74
C LEU A 15 -0.90 -2.28 -20.08
N ILE A 16 -0.95 -2.96 -21.21
CA ILE A 16 -2.15 -3.59 -21.75
C ILE A 16 -2.30 -4.99 -21.10
N PRO A 17 -3.50 -5.38 -20.59
CA PRO A 17 -3.70 -6.64 -19.87
C PRO A 17 -3.18 -7.88 -20.61
N GLU A 18 -3.45 -7.98 -21.92
CA GLU A 18 -3.07 -9.13 -22.75
C GLU A 18 -1.55 -9.24 -22.95
N GLN A 19 -0.81 -8.16 -22.72
CA GLN A 19 0.65 -8.10 -22.89
C GLN A 19 1.41 -8.34 -21.58
N ARG A 20 0.71 -8.42 -20.45
CA ARG A 20 1.35 -8.53 -19.12
C ARG A 20 2.07 -9.85 -18.97
N TRP A 21 3.18 -9.81 -18.24
CA TRP A 21 3.98 -10.98 -17.96
C TRP A 21 3.27 -11.97 -17.03
N PHE A 22 3.54 -13.26 -17.20
CA PHE A 22 3.14 -14.33 -16.32
C PHE A 22 4.25 -15.41 -16.25
N PRO A 23 4.30 -16.24 -15.18
CA PRO A 23 5.42 -17.16 -14.95
C PRO A 23 5.31 -18.46 -15.76
N ALA A 24 5.10 -18.34 -17.08
CA ALA A 24 5.08 -19.46 -18.01
C ALA A 24 5.50 -19.00 -19.42
N ASP A 25 5.61 -19.95 -20.35
CA ASP A 25 5.82 -19.65 -21.76
C ASP A 25 4.57 -18.98 -22.35
N GLU A 26 4.75 -18.07 -23.30
CA GLU A 26 3.67 -17.28 -23.91
C GLU A 26 2.61 -18.19 -24.56
N VAL A 27 3.02 -19.37 -25.04
CA VAL A 27 2.12 -20.41 -25.59
C VAL A 27 1.07 -20.90 -24.58
N LEU A 28 1.32 -20.72 -23.27
CA LEU A 28 0.43 -21.15 -22.19
C LEU A 28 -0.52 -20.06 -21.71
N ARG A 29 -0.55 -18.87 -22.33
CA ARG A 29 -1.38 -17.74 -21.86
C ARG A 29 -2.86 -18.12 -21.77
N ASP A 30 -3.42 -18.66 -22.84
CA ASP A 30 -4.85 -18.99 -22.94
C ASP A 30 -5.31 -20.07 -21.94
N THR A 31 -4.38 -20.88 -21.41
CA THR A 31 -4.72 -22.05 -20.56
C THR A 31 -4.24 -21.94 -19.11
N ALA A 32 -3.24 -21.11 -18.83
CA ALA A 32 -2.57 -21.05 -17.53
C ALA A 32 -2.43 -19.66 -16.91
N TYR A 33 -2.70 -18.57 -17.64
CA TYR A 33 -2.49 -17.20 -17.15
C TYR A 33 -3.19 -16.94 -15.80
N GLU A 34 -4.48 -17.25 -15.72
CA GLU A 34 -5.31 -17.03 -14.52
C GLU A 34 -4.90 -17.92 -13.33
N LYS A 35 -4.29 -19.09 -13.60
CA LYS A 35 -3.86 -20.05 -12.57
C LYS A 35 -2.49 -19.71 -11.98
N LEU A 36 -1.71 -18.89 -12.67
CA LEU A 36 -0.31 -18.59 -12.34
C LEU A 36 -0.12 -17.19 -11.75
N LEU A 37 -1.15 -16.36 -11.81
CA LEU A 37 -1.19 -15.05 -11.17
C LEU A 37 -1.88 -15.12 -9.80
N PRO A 38 -1.75 -14.07 -8.97
CA PRO A 38 -2.63 -13.94 -7.83
C PRO A 38 -4.10 -13.95 -8.30
N PRO A 39 -4.98 -14.66 -7.59
CA PRO A 39 -6.26 -15.11 -8.13
C PRO A 39 -7.20 -13.97 -8.55
N LEU A 40 -7.07 -12.79 -7.92
CA LEU A 40 -7.92 -11.63 -8.23
C LEU A 40 -7.35 -10.74 -9.35
N VAL A 41 -6.05 -10.81 -9.62
CA VAL A 41 -5.34 -9.81 -10.43
C VAL A 41 -5.80 -9.80 -11.88
N ALA A 42 -6.00 -10.96 -12.50
CA ALA A 42 -6.34 -11.05 -13.92
C ALA A 42 -7.63 -10.28 -14.22
N LYS A 43 -8.72 -10.62 -13.52
CA LYS A 43 -10.03 -10.01 -13.71
C LYS A 43 -10.08 -8.55 -13.26
N VAL A 44 -9.46 -8.21 -12.12
CA VAL A 44 -9.38 -6.81 -11.65
C VAL A 44 -8.67 -5.94 -12.68
N ARG A 45 -7.55 -6.41 -13.24
CA ARG A 45 -6.79 -5.65 -14.23
C ARG A 45 -7.59 -5.35 -15.49
N GLU A 46 -8.30 -6.35 -16.03
CA GLU A 46 -9.15 -6.18 -17.20
C GLU A 46 -10.28 -5.16 -16.96
N GLU A 47 -10.98 -5.29 -15.83
CA GLU A 47 -12.08 -4.40 -15.50
C GLU A 47 -11.59 -2.97 -15.21
N VAL A 48 -10.44 -2.79 -14.54
CA VAL A 48 -9.81 -1.49 -14.30
C VAL A 48 -9.36 -0.85 -15.61
N PHE A 49 -8.76 -1.62 -16.52
CA PHE A 49 -8.37 -1.14 -17.86
C PHE A 49 -9.59 -0.63 -18.63
N ALA A 50 -10.68 -1.40 -18.65
CA ALA A 50 -11.93 -1.01 -19.29
C ALA A 50 -12.60 0.21 -18.63
N TRP A 51 -12.58 0.30 -17.30
CA TRP A 51 -13.13 1.43 -16.53
C TRP A 51 -12.39 2.74 -16.83
N ARG A 52 -11.06 2.67 -16.90
CA ARG A 52 -10.22 3.81 -17.27
C ARG A 52 -10.45 4.27 -18.70
N ALA A 53 -10.56 3.34 -19.64
CA ALA A 53 -10.87 3.66 -21.05
C ALA A 53 -12.23 4.38 -21.20
N LYS A 54 -13.15 4.19 -20.25
CA LYS A 54 -14.44 4.90 -20.16
C LYS A 54 -14.36 6.22 -19.39
N GLY A 55 -13.16 6.73 -19.07
CA GLY A 55 -12.98 8.02 -18.42
C GLY A 55 -13.41 8.04 -16.95
N TYR A 56 -13.20 6.94 -16.22
CA TYR A 56 -13.50 6.77 -14.80
C TYR A 56 -15.00 6.81 -14.44
N ALA A 57 -15.86 6.27 -15.33
CA ALA A 57 -17.30 6.22 -15.12
C ALA A 57 -17.69 5.57 -13.79
N GLY A 58 -18.60 6.20 -13.05
CA GLY A 58 -19.08 5.73 -11.74
C GLY A 58 -18.24 6.13 -10.53
N ALA A 59 -17.09 6.80 -10.74
CA ALA A 59 -16.37 7.46 -9.66
C ALA A 59 -17.08 8.76 -9.25
N SER A 60 -16.91 9.15 -7.99
CA SER A 60 -17.28 10.45 -7.43
C SER A 60 -16.55 11.59 -8.14
N ALA A 61 -17.07 12.81 -7.97
CA ALA A 61 -16.43 14.01 -8.49
C ALA A 61 -15.02 14.17 -7.92
N THR A 62 -14.83 13.88 -6.62
CA THR A 62 -13.52 13.96 -5.97
C THR A 62 -12.52 12.96 -6.55
N SER A 63 -12.89 11.69 -6.67
CA SER A 63 -12.00 10.67 -7.24
C SER A 63 -11.67 10.93 -8.70
N ALA A 64 -12.65 11.32 -9.51
CA ALA A 64 -12.42 11.67 -10.90
C ALA A 64 -11.49 12.89 -11.05
N ALA A 65 -11.67 13.92 -10.21
CA ALA A 65 -10.80 15.10 -10.21
C ALA A 65 -9.34 14.74 -9.88
N LEU A 66 -9.12 13.96 -8.82
CA LEU A 66 -7.79 13.50 -8.42
C LEU A 66 -7.13 12.61 -9.49
N LEU A 67 -7.84 11.62 -10.03
CA LEU A 67 -7.31 10.73 -11.06
C LEU A 67 -6.89 11.48 -12.32
N ARG A 68 -7.71 12.43 -12.78
CA ARG A 68 -7.37 13.29 -13.93
C ARG A 68 -6.21 14.21 -13.62
N HIS A 69 -6.18 14.80 -12.41
CA HIS A 69 -5.07 15.61 -11.96
C HIS A 69 -3.76 14.80 -12.00
N TRP A 70 -3.72 13.60 -11.42
CA TRP A 70 -2.49 12.81 -11.32
C TRP A 70 -2.03 12.21 -12.65
N PHE A 71 -2.95 11.74 -13.50
CA PHE A 71 -2.59 10.86 -14.61
C PHE A 71 -2.92 11.39 -16.01
N GLU A 72 -3.66 12.49 -16.12
CA GLU A 72 -4.04 13.09 -17.41
C GLU A 72 -3.51 14.52 -17.60
N ARG A 73 -3.07 15.17 -16.52
CA ARG A 73 -2.41 16.48 -16.59
C ARG A 73 -0.90 16.35 -16.65
N GLU A 74 -0.29 17.29 -17.36
CA GLU A 74 1.16 17.50 -17.32
C GLU A 74 1.53 18.25 -16.05
N HIS A 75 2.59 17.80 -15.40
CA HIS A 75 3.15 18.43 -14.21
C HIS A 75 4.59 18.82 -14.49
N LEU A 76 4.99 20.00 -14.06
CA LEU A 76 6.37 20.47 -14.15
C LEU A 76 6.94 20.59 -12.75
N ILE A 77 8.12 20.02 -12.53
CA ILE A 77 8.86 20.14 -11.28
C ILE A 77 10.13 20.96 -11.55
N GLU A 78 10.39 21.91 -10.65
CA GLU A 78 11.60 22.72 -10.66
C GLU A 78 12.78 21.88 -10.13
N ASN A 79 13.82 21.77 -10.96
CA ASN A 79 15.06 21.11 -10.63
C ASN A 79 15.97 22.03 -9.80
N ALA A 80 17.03 21.47 -9.22
CA ALA A 80 17.98 22.23 -8.40
C ALA A 80 18.70 23.37 -9.16
N ASP A 81 18.74 23.31 -10.50
CA ASP A 81 19.31 24.34 -11.38
C ASP A 81 18.28 25.38 -11.86
N GLY A 82 17.03 25.33 -11.34
CA GLY A 82 15.92 26.19 -11.73
C GLY A 82 15.25 25.80 -13.06
N SER A 83 15.67 24.71 -13.70
CA SER A 83 15.00 24.21 -14.91
C SER A 83 13.71 23.47 -14.57
N LEU A 84 12.72 23.52 -15.47
CA LEU A 84 11.48 22.76 -15.31
C LEU A 84 11.60 21.44 -16.07
N SER A 85 11.31 20.32 -15.39
CA SER A 85 11.22 19.01 -16.01
C SER A 85 9.80 18.44 -15.93
N PRO A 86 9.34 17.72 -16.97
CA PRO A 86 8.05 17.06 -16.93
C PRO A 86 8.08 15.90 -15.93
N PHE A 87 7.15 15.91 -15.01
CA PHE A 87 6.93 14.84 -14.05
C PHE A 87 5.74 13.98 -14.47
N ARG A 88 5.92 12.66 -14.37
CA ARG A 88 4.88 11.66 -14.62
C ARG A 88 5.01 10.52 -13.62
N TYR A 89 3.89 10.03 -13.12
CA TYR A 89 3.87 8.77 -12.39
C TYR A 89 4.09 7.60 -13.36
N TYR A 90 4.75 6.55 -12.87
CA TYR A 90 4.88 5.31 -13.64
C TYR A 90 3.50 4.68 -13.82
N PHE A 91 3.30 3.97 -14.92
CA PHE A 91 2.02 3.33 -15.19
C PHE A 91 1.65 2.30 -14.12
N ALA A 92 2.64 1.58 -13.58
CA ALA A 92 2.42 0.64 -12.48
C ALA A 92 1.88 1.34 -11.21
N GLN A 93 2.29 2.59 -10.94
CA GLN A 93 1.77 3.39 -9.83
C GLN A 93 0.33 3.80 -10.11
N ARG A 94 0.04 4.23 -11.35
CA ARG A 94 -1.32 4.53 -11.82
C ARG A 94 -2.25 3.34 -11.67
N GLU A 95 -1.88 2.18 -12.20
CA GLU A 95 -2.68 0.96 -12.15
C GLU A 95 -2.96 0.55 -10.69
N ALA A 96 -1.98 0.65 -9.80
CA ALA A 96 -2.14 0.35 -8.38
C ALA A 96 -3.15 1.29 -7.69
N VAL A 97 -3.03 2.61 -7.92
CA VAL A 97 -3.96 3.60 -7.36
C VAL A 97 -5.38 3.42 -7.91
N GLU A 98 -5.51 3.30 -9.24
CA GLU A 98 -6.78 3.07 -9.91
C GLU A 98 -7.47 1.79 -9.42
N THR A 99 -6.71 0.73 -9.18
CA THR A 99 -7.24 -0.54 -8.67
C THR A 99 -7.91 -0.38 -7.31
N VAL A 100 -7.25 0.30 -6.37
CA VAL A 100 -7.79 0.54 -5.02
C VAL A 100 -9.05 1.38 -5.07
N ILE A 101 -9.01 2.48 -5.83
CA ILE A 101 -10.17 3.39 -5.98
C ILE A 101 -11.34 2.64 -6.63
N TRP A 102 -11.09 1.92 -7.71
CA TRP A 102 -12.12 1.18 -8.43
C TRP A 102 -12.76 0.08 -7.57
N LEU A 103 -11.96 -0.71 -6.84
CA LEU A 103 -12.49 -1.73 -5.93
C LEU A 103 -13.33 -1.11 -4.83
N PHE A 104 -12.79 -0.09 -4.14
CA PHE A 104 -13.43 0.48 -2.97
C PHE A 104 -14.69 1.28 -3.28
N GLU A 105 -14.66 2.09 -4.34
CA GLU A 105 -15.68 3.08 -4.63
C GLU A 105 -16.67 2.61 -5.68
N VAL A 106 -16.15 2.12 -6.82
CA VAL A 106 -16.96 1.79 -8.00
C VAL A 106 -17.59 0.41 -7.86
N ARG A 107 -16.81 -0.59 -7.45
CA ARG A 107 -17.30 -1.96 -7.22
C ARG A 107 -17.77 -2.21 -5.80
N ARG A 108 -17.48 -1.26 -4.89
CA ARG A 108 -17.81 -1.34 -3.47
C ARG A 108 -17.39 -2.66 -2.83
N ALA A 109 -16.26 -3.23 -3.28
CA ALA A 109 -15.77 -4.52 -2.85
C ALA A 109 -15.01 -4.40 -1.53
N ARG A 110 -15.75 -4.30 -0.43
CA ARG A 110 -15.23 -3.87 0.90
C ARG A 110 -15.22 -5.01 1.93
N ASP A 111 -15.47 -6.23 1.49
CA ASP A 111 -15.33 -7.43 2.29
C ASP A 111 -14.85 -8.61 1.42
N LYS A 112 -14.56 -9.73 2.08
CA LYS A 112 -14.09 -10.96 1.42
C LYS A 112 -15.10 -11.52 0.42
N TYR A 113 -16.40 -11.43 0.68
CA TYR A 113 -17.42 -11.98 -0.23
C TYR A 113 -17.50 -11.18 -1.52
N ASP A 114 -17.37 -9.86 -1.43
CA ASP A 114 -17.30 -9.01 -2.62
C ASP A 114 -16.04 -9.26 -3.45
N LEU A 115 -14.90 -9.51 -2.79
CA LEU A 115 -13.61 -9.80 -3.45
C LEU A 115 -13.63 -11.14 -4.19
N LEU A 116 -14.33 -12.14 -3.67
CA LEU A 116 -14.50 -13.46 -4.34
C LEU A 116 -15.09 -13.34 -5.75
N ARG A 117 -15.86 -12.28 -6.05
CA ARG A 117 -16.41 -12.03 -7.39
C ARG A 117 -15.32 -11.83 -8.46
N PHE A 118 -14.09 -11.55 -8.04
CA PHE A 118 -12.95 -11.31 -8.92
C PHE A 118 -11.99 -12.49 -9.01
N ASP A 119 -12.28 -13.63 -8.35
CA ASP A 119 -11.46 -14.83 -8.48
C ASP A 119 -11.56 -15.40 -9.90
N ALA A 120 -10.46 -15.29 -10.65
CA ALA A 120 -10.32 -15.89 -11.97
C ALA A 120 -9.94 -17.38 -11.91
N SER A 121 -9.33 -17.82 -10.79
CA SER A 121 -8.85 -19.18 -10.63
C SER A 121 -9.94 -20.20 -10.26
N GLY A 122 -11.03 -19.72 -9.64
CA GLY A 122 -12.10 -20.54 -9.05
C GLY A 122 -11.68 -21.33 -7.81
N ALA A 123 -10.47 -21.08 -7.28
CA ALA A 123 -9.89 -21.79 -6.16
C ALA A 123 -9.97 -21.03 -4.84
N VAL A 124 -10.42 -19.78 -4.84
CA VAL A 124 -10.47 -18.95 -3.63
C VAL A 124 -11.76 -19.20 -2.85
N SER A 125 -11.63 -19.34 -1.54
CA SER A 125 -12.77 -19.43 -0.62
C SER A 125 -12.70 -18.33 0.43
N SER A 126 -13.85 -17.99 1.03
CA SER A 126 -13.92 -16.94 2.06
C SER A 126 -13.05 -17.23 3.29
N GLY A 127 -12.77 -18.50 3.59
CA GLY A 127 -11.89 -18.92 4.69
C GLY A 127 -10.40 -18.65 4.45
N MET A 128 -10.01 -18.22 3.25
CA MET A 128 -8.63 -17.79 2.94
C MET A 128 -8.38 -16.32 3.30
N PHE A 129 -9.42 -15.58 3.72
CA PHE A 129 -9.33 -14.21 4.19
C PHE A 129 -9.50 -14.19 5.71
N ASP A 130 -8.40 -13.93 6.41
CA ASP A 130 -8.39 -13.87 7.88
C ASP A 130 -9.02 -12.57 8.41
N GLU A 131 -8.98 -11.50 7.61
CA GLU A 131 -9.52 -10.20 7.98
C GLU A 131 -11.03 -10.05 7.71
N ASP A 132 -11.69 -9.26 8.56
CA ASP A 132 -13.09 -8.85 8.39
C ASP A 132 -13.23 -7.36 8.02
N TRP A 133 -12.12 -6.71 7.65
CA TRP A 133 -12.06 -5.34 7.16
C TRP A 133 -11.54 -5.29 5.70
N PRO A 134 -11.72 -4.18 4.97
CA PRO A 134 -11.25 -4.09 3.58
C PRO A 134 -9.72 -4.07 3.55
N ARG A 135 -9.10 -5.12 2.99
CA ARG A 135 -7.65 -5.22 2.83
C ARG A 135 -7.29 -5.48 1.37
N TYR A 136 -6.43 -4.63 0.81
CA TYR A 136 -5.94 -4.78 -0.55
C TYR A 136 -4.41 -4.85 -0.56
N VAL A 137 -3.87 -5.89 -1.22
CA VAL A 137 -2.42 -6.07 -1.38
C VAL A 137 -2.02 -5.65 -2.80
N LEU A 138 -1.05 -4.75 -2.87
CA LEU A 138 -0.46 -4.23 -4.10
C LEU A 138 0.95 -4.79 -4.24
N LYS A 139 1.11 -5.77 -5.13
CA LYS A 139 2.42 -6.33 -5.43
C LYS A 139 3.18 -5.42 -6.38
N MET A 140 4.28 -4.83 -5.92
CA MET A 140 5.10 -3.91 -6.70
C MET A 140 6.58 -4.20 -6.50
N ALA A 141 7.33 -4.29 -7.59
CA ALA A 141 8.79 -4.43 -7.56
C ALA A 141 9.46 -3.36 -6.69
N THR A 142 10.53 -3.75 -5.98
CA THR A 142 11.33 -2.83 -5.16
C THR A 142 11.90 -1.71 -6.05
N GLY A 143 11.72 -0.45 -5.65
CA GLY A 143 12.11 0.71 -6.46
C GLY A 143 11.03 1.21 -7.42
N ALA A 144 9.88 0.55 -7.55
CA ALA A 144 8.76 1.01 -8.39
C ALA A 144 7.99 2.23 -7.80
N GLY A 145 8.45 2.78 -6.67
CA GLY A 145 7.85 3.96 -6.02
C GLY A 145 6.61 3.66 -5.19
N LYS A 146 6.66 2.62 -4.34
CA LYS A 146 5.59 2.24 -3.39
C LYS A 146 5.13 3.43 -2.54
N THR A 147 6.05 4.25 -2.03
CA THR A 147 5.71 5.43 -1.20
C THR A 147 4.83 6.43 -1.95
N LYS A 148 5.07 6.65 -3.26
CA LYS A 148 4.22 7.53 -4.09
C LYS A 148 2.80 7.00 -4.23
N VAL A 149 2.62 5.68 -4.31
CA VAL A 149 1.28 5.08 -4.31
C VAL A 149 0.58 5.29 -2.97
N LEU A 150 1.29 5.07 -1.86
CA LEU A 150 0.72 5.30 -0.52
C LEU A 150 0.30 6.76 -0.33
N SER A 151 1.12 7.73 -0.72
CA SER A 151 0.80 9.16 -0.57
C SER A 151 -0.38 9.59 -1.44
N LEU A 152 -0.52 9.07 -2.67
CA LEU A 152 -1.70 9.29 -3.51
C LEU A 152 -2.98 8.73 -2.86
N LEU A 153 -2.92 7.52 -2.30
CA LEU A 153 -4.08 6.90 -1.65
C LEU A 153 -4.44 7.57 -0.32
N ILE A 154 -3.47 8.08 0.43
CA ILE A 154 -3.71 8.91 1.63
C ILE A 154 -4.44 10.20 1.24
N ALA A 155 -3.97 10.90 0.21
CA ALA A 155 -4.62 12.11 -0.28
C ALA A 155 -6.04 11.82 -0.78
N TRP A 156 -6.24 10.74 -1.55
CA TRP A 156 -7.56 10.29 -1.97
C TRP A 156 -8.50 10.03 -0.80
N SER A 157 -8.07 9.24 0.20
CA SER A 157 -8.88 8.94 1.38
C SER A 157 -9.28 10.21 2.13
N PHE A 158 -8.34 11.14 2.30
CA PHE A 158 -8.58 12.41 2.98
C PHE A 158 -9.66 13.24 2.25
N PHE A 159 -9.48 13.50 0.95
CA PHE A 159 -10.40 14.36 0.21
C PHE A 159 -11.74 13.69 -0.04
N HIS A 160 -11.76 12.39 -0.31
CA HIS A 160 -13.02 11.68 -0.49
C HIS A 160 -13.85 11.73 0.80
N LYS A 161 -13.23 11.58 1.98
CA LYS A 161 -13.93 11.75 3.26
C LYS A 161 -14.33 13.20 3.54
N LEU A 162 -13.57 14.17 3.06
CA LEU A 162 -13.86 15.59 3.26
C LEU A 162 -14.99 16.11 2.36
N TYR A 163 -15.01 15.70 1.09
CA TYR A 163 -15.87 16.31 0.07
C TYR A 163 -17.08 15.49 -0.34
N GLU A 164 -17.04 14.16 -0.18
CA GLU A 164 -18.16 13.28 -0.55
C GLU A 164 -18.99 12.93 0.68
N THR A 165 -20.31 13.11 0.57
CA THR A 165 -21.25 12.68 1.61
C THR A 165 -21.23 11.17 1.75
N ASP A 166 -21.37 10.66 2.97
CA ASP A 166 -21.41 9.22 3.27
C ASP A 166 -20.15 8.43 2.89
N SER A 167 -19.02 9.12 2.76
CA SER A 167 -17.73 8.49 2.56
C SER A 167 -17.37 7.57 3.73
N ALA A 168 -17.07 6.31 3.42
CA ALA A 168 -16.59 5.31 4.37
C ALA A 168 -15.06 5.37 4.58
N LEU A 169 -14.37 6.34 3.95
CA LEU A 169 -12.93 6.55 4.08
C LEU A 169 -12.59 7.34 5.35
N SER A 170 -11.30 7.58 5.56
CA SER A 170 -10.74 8.20 6.77
C SER A 170 -9.88 9.42 6.45
N ARG A 171 -9.77 10.38 7.39
CA ARG A 171 -8.75 11.45 7.40
C ARG A 171 -7.67 11.22 8.45
N ASN A 172 -7.75 10.12 9.21
CA ASN A 172 -6.67 9.65 10.07
C ASN A 172 -6.02 8.41 9.47
N PHE A 173 -4.70 8.36 9.55
CA PHE A 173 -3.88 7.40 8.82
C PHE A 173 -2.81 6.81 9.72
N LEU A 174 -2.64 5.49 9.65
CA LEU A 174 -1.55 4.78 10.29
C LEU A 174 -0.67 4.16 9.19
N VAL A 175 0.55 4.70 9.05
CA VAL A 175 1.58 4.18 8.14
C VAL A 175 2.57 3.35 8.95
N ILE A 176 2.68 2.06 8.64
CA ILE A 176 3.49 1.11 9.38
C ILE A 176 4.64 0.59 8.52
N ALA A 177 5.85 0.68 9.07
CA ALA A 177 7.05 0.03 8.57
C ALA A 177 7.41 -1.22 9.39
N PRO A 178 8.05 -2.24 8.77
CA PRO A 178 8.47 -3.44 9.49
C PRO A 178 9.63 -3.21 10.45
N ASN A 179 10.50 -2.24 10.15
CA ASN A 179 11.71 -1.98 10.90
C ASN A 179 12.13 -0.52 10.80
N ILE A 180 13.11 -0.12 11.60
CA ILE A 180 13.61 1.27 11.67
C ILE A 180 14.21 1.73 10.34
N ILE A 181 14.87 0.84 9.58
CA ILE A 181 15.50 1.21 8.31
C ILE A 181 14.44 1.64 7.28
N VAL A 182 13.35 0.87 7.16
CA VAL A 182 12.23 1.24 6.29
C VAL A 182 11.52 2.48 6.82
N LEU A 183 11.35 2.59 8.15
CA LEU A 183 10.76 3.76 8.78
C LEU A 183 11.54 5.04 8.47
N ASP A 184 12.87 5.02 8.55
CA ASP A 184 13.72 6.17 8.27
C ASP A 184 13.60 6.62 6.81
N ARG A 185 13.48 5.67 5.87
CA ARG A 185 13.19 5.98 4.46
C ARG A 185 11.83 6.67 4.31
N LEU A 186 10.78 6.09 4.89
CA LEU A 186 9.45 6.70 4.85
C LEU A 186 9.45 8.08 5.51
N ARG A 187 10.17 8.24 6.61
CA ARG A 187 10.32 9.52 7.30
C ARG A 187 10.97 10.55 6.38
N ALA A 188 12.02 10.20 5.64
CA ALA A 188 12.64 11.13 4.69
C ALA A 188 11.64 11.66 3.64
N ASP A 189 10.67 10.84 3.22
CA ASP A 189 9.61 11.21 2.28
C ASP A 189 8.47 12.00 2.94
N PHE A 190 8.02 11.60 4.14
CA PHE A 190 6.85 12.18 4.81
C PHE A 190 7.16 13.37 5.72
N ASP A 191 8.42 13.57 6.13
CA ASP A 191 8.81 14.63 7.06
C ASP A 191 8.45 16.02 6.52
N GLY A 192 7.79 16.82 7.36
CA GLY A 192 7.20 18.10 6.96
C GLY A 192 6.07 17.98 5.92
N LEU A 193 5.50 16.79 5.73
CA LEU A 193 4.52 16.47 4.68
C LEU A 193 5.04 16.72 3.26
N ARG A 194 6.37 16.79 3.07
CA ARG A 194 6.99 17.25 1.83
C ARG A 194 6.54 16.47 0.59
N ILE A 195 6.33 15.16 0.68
CA ILE A 195 5.89 14.35 -0.46
C ILE A 195 4.56 14.86 -1.05
N PHE A 196 3.63 15.35 -0.21
CA PHE A 196 2.33 15.86 -0.67
C PHE A 196 2.44 17.18 -1.44
N PHE A 197 3.48 17.98 -1.17
CA PHE A 197 3.66 19.31 -1.78
C PHE A 197 4.72 19.35 -2.88
N ASN A 198 5.73 18.49 -2.81
CA ASN A 198 6.82 18.40 -3.79
C ASN A 198 6.41 17.59 -5.02
N ASP A 199 5.67 16.50 -4.81
CA ASP A 199 5.03 15.78 -5.91
C ASP A 199 3.68 16.45 -6.22
N PRO A 200 3.17 16.33 -7.46
CA PRO A 200 1.85 16.85 -7.83
C PRO A 200 0.71 15.96 -7.30
N ILE A 201 0.69 15.75 -5.99
CA ILE A 201 -0.35 14.98 -5.29
C ILE A 201 -1.55 15.89 -5.01
N LEU A 202 -1.30 17.12 -4.56
CA LEU A 202 -2.34 18.08 -4.22
C LEU A 202 -2.62 19.03 -5.40
N PRO A 203 -3.84 19.02 -5.96
CA PRO A 203 -4.24 20.01 -6.94
C PRO A 203 -4.12 21.44 -6.38
N SER A 204 -4.04 22.44 -7.26
CA SER A 204 -4.09 23.85 -6.83
C SER A 204 -5.47 24.22 -6.28
N ASN A 205 -5.52 25.22 -5.39
CA ASN A 205 -6.80 25.80 -4.98
C ASN A 205 -7.57 26.36 -6.19
N GLY A 206 -8.90 26.22 -6.17
CA GLY A 206 -9.78 26.54 -7.29
C GLY A 206 -9.93 25.42 -8.33
N HIS A 207 -9.12 24.36 -8.30
CA HIS A 207 -9.31 23.21 -9.17
C HIS A 207 -10.66 22.54 -8.87
N GLU A 208 -11.52 22.40 -9.88
CA GLU A 208 -12.90 21.88 -9.73
C GLU A 208 -13.71 22.60 -8.62
N GLY A 209 -13.41 23.89 -8.36
CA GLY A 209 -14.11 24.69 -7.36
C GLY A 209 -13.80 24.34 -5.89
N ARG A 210 -12.72 23.60 -5.62
CA ARG A 210 -12.29 23.21 -4.27
C ARG A 210 -10.95 23.83 -3.87
N ASN A 211 -10.69 23.94 -2.57
CA ASN A 211 -9.45 24.52 -2.02
C ASN A 211 -8.48 23.43 -1.56
N TRP A 212 -8.09 22.54 -2.47
CA TRP A 212 -7.33 21.31 -2.16
C TRP A 212 -6.11 21.50 -1.26
N ARG A 213 -5.27 22.52 -1.48
CA ARG A 213 -4.05 22.73 -0.67
C ARG A 213 -4.38 23.28 0.71
N ASP A 214 -5.34 24.21 0.78
CA ASP A 214 -5.71 24.85 2.05
C ASP A 214 -6.49 23.88 2.94
N ASP A 215 -7.34 23.06 2.32
CA ASP A 215 -8.15 22.06 3.01
C ASP A 215 -7.31 20.87 3.51
N PHE A 216 -6.13 20.62 2.93
CA PHE A 216 -5.24 19.51 3.30
C PHE A 216 -4.47 19.78 4.60
N GLN A 217 -5.16 19.64 5.72
CA GLN A 217 -4.64 19.88 7.06
C GLN A 217 -4.29 18.56 7.77
N LEU A 218 -3.10 18.02 7.49
CA LEU A 218 -2.55 16.86 8.22
C LEU A 218 -1.53 17.28 9.29
N THR A 219 -1.50 16.53 10.39
CA THR A 219 -0.44 16.58 11.40
C THR A 219 0.31 15.26 11.36
N LEU A 220 1.62 15.31 11.11
CA LEU A 220 2.49 14.13 11.15
C LEU A 220 2.93 13.86 12.60
N HIS A 221 2.70 12.63 13.06
CA HIS A 221 3.15 12.11 14.35
C HIS A 221 4.14 10.98 14.07
N ILE A 222 5.33 11.03 14.65
CA ILE A 222 6.40 10.07 14.38
C ILE A 222 6.69 9.28 15.65
N GLN A 223 6.44 7.97 15.61
CA GLN A 223 6.63 7.08 16.77
C GLN A 223 5.97 7.65 18.04
N ASP A 224 6.77 7.89 19.09
CA ASP A 224 6.31 8.38 20.39
C ASP A 224 6.26 9.93 20.45
N ASP A 225 6.74 10.64 19.42
CA ASP A 225 6.56 12.10 19.28
C ASP A 225 5.14 12.41 18.78
N VAL A 226 4.16 12.00 19.58
CA VAL A 226 2.76 12.23 19.31
C VAL A 226 2.39 13.59 19.87
N ARG A 227 2.32 14.57 18.96
CA ARG A 227 1.74 15.89 19.20
C ARG A 227 0.26 15.79 19.62
N VAL A 228 -0.38 16.93 19.88
CA VAL A 228 -1.83 17.01 20.08
C VAL A 228 -2.58 16.28 18.96
N VAL A 229 -3.22 15.18 19.31
CA VAL A 229 -4.05 14.37 18.40
C VAL A 229 -5.36 15.11 18.19
N ARG A 230 -5.69 15.36 16.93
CA ARG A 230 -6.96 15.99 16.54
C ARG A 230 -8.02 14.90 16.35
N ASP A 231 -9.29 15.27 16.23
CA ASP A 231 -10.32 14.29 15.85
C ASP A 231 -10.07 13.76 14.43
N THR A 232 -9.55 14.61 13.55
CA THR A 232 -9.28 14.29 12.13
C THR A 232 -7.99 14.94 11.66
N GLY A 233 -7.38 14.37 10.62
CA GLY A 233 -6.18 14.90 10.00
C GLY A 233 -4.89 14.48 10.70
N ASN A 234 -4.85 13.27 11.27
CA ASN A 234 -3.63 12.73 11.88
C ASN A 234 -2.97 11.72 10.95
N LEU A 235 -1.65 11.83 10.76
CA LEU A 235 -0.82 10.86 10.05
C LEU A 235 0.20 10.29 11.02
N PHE A 236 -0.03 9.08 11.49
CA PHE A 236 0.87 8.35 12.37
C PHE A 236 1.86 7.54 11.53
N LEU A 237 3.14 7.89 11.60
CA LEU A 237 4.22 7.16 10.93
C LEU A 237 5.05 6.41 11.97
N THR A 238 5.05 5.09 11.89
CA THR A 238 5.65 4.26 12.93
C THR A 238 6.19 2.93 12.41
N ASN A 239 6.93 2.22 13.26
CA ASN A 239 7.24 0.82 13.02
C ASN A 239 6.25 -0.07 13.75
N ILE A 240 6.18 -1.34 13.36
CA ILE A 240 5.18 -2.25 13.91
C ILE A 240 5.30 -2.48 15.42
N HIS A 241 6.52 -2.51 15.97
CA HIS A 241 6.76 -2.77 17.39
C HIS A 241 6.16 -1.70 18.32
N ARG A 242 5.90 -0.50 17.81
CA ARG A 242 5.28 0.61 18.56
C ARG A 242 3.76 0.60 18.52
N VAL A 243 3.15 -0.21 17.66
CA VAL A 243 1.68 -0.34 17.56
C VAL A 243 1.15 -1.39 18.55
N PHE A 244 2.04 -2.24 19.06
CA PHE A 244 1.75 -3.30 20.02
C PHE A 244 1.44 -2.70 21.39
N LEU A 245 0.32 -3.12 22.01
CA LEU A 245 0.01 -2.76 23.40
C LEU A 245 0.73 -3.71 24.35
N GLY A 246 1.60 -3.19 25.22
CA GLY A 246 2.16 -3.92 26.36
C GLY A 246 3.32 -4.88 26.06
N ASP A 247 4.11 -5.19 27.10
CA ASP A 247 5.34 -5.98 27.01
C ASP A 247 5.12 -7.38 26.46
N VAL A 248 5.94 -7.77 25.47
CA VAL A 248 6.15 -9.17 25.14
C VAL A 248 6.58 -9.84 26.44
N ALA A 249 5.79 -10.80 26.93
CA ALA A 249 6.08 -11.50 28.18
C ALA A 249 7.53 -12.01 28.18
N ASP A 250 8.25 -11.77 29.28
CA ASP A 250 9.55 -12.41 29.49
C ASP A 250 9.33 -13.94 29.46
N PRO A 251 10.18 -14.70 28.75
CA PRO A 251 9.96 -16.12 28.51
C PRO A 251 9.89 -16.92 29.82
N SER A 252 8.97 -17.88 29.89
CA SER A 252 8.93 -18.87 30.96
C SER A 252 9.60 -20.16 30.49
N LEU A 253 10.14 -20.94 31.43
CA LEU A 253 10.75 -22.25 31.13
C LEU A 253 9.73 -23.29 30.62
N GLU A 254 8.44 -22.97 30.59
CA GLU A 254 7.35 -23.86 30.20
C GLU A 254 6.84 -23.62 28.76
N ASP A 255 7.46 -22.71 27.99
CA ASP A 255 7.03 -22.42 26.61
C ASP A 255 7.52 -23.49 25.62
N ASP A 256 6.58 -24.22 25.00
CA ASP A 256 6.82 -25.33 24.06
C ASP A 256 7.38 -24.88 22.69
N ASP A 257 7.30 -23.58 22.34
CA ASP A 257 7.84 -23.05 21.06
C ASP A 257 8.41 -21.63 21.22
N LEU A 258 9.74 -21.54 21.31
CA LEU A 258 10.49 -20.28 21.43
C LEU A 258 10.70 -19.56 20.08
N ARG A 259 10.09 -20.01 18.98
CA ARG A 259 10.30 -19.40 17.65
C ARG A 259 9.69 -18.01 17.48
N ASP A 260 8.62 -17.68 18.22
CA ASP A 260 8.09 -16.32 18.26
C ASP A 260 9.09 -15.32 18.90
N TYR A 261 10.05 -15.82 19.69
CA TYR A 261 11.15 -15.06 20.29
C TYR A 261 12.40 -14.95 19.36
N PHE A 262 12.54 -15.80 18.34
CA PHE A 262 13.68 -15.80 17.40
C PHE A 262 13.73 -14.59 16.44
N LEU A 263 12.94 -13.54 16.68
CA LEU A 263 13.04 -12.22 16.05
C LEU A 263 14.10 -11.30 16.70
N SER A 264 15.03 -11.83 17.49
CA SER A 264 16.13 -11.06 18.10
C SER A 264 17.41 -11.04 17.23
N PRO A 265 17.65 -9.93 16.50
CA PRO A 265 19.00 -9.37 16.44
C PRO A 265 19.14 -8.05 17.22
N PHE A 266 18.08 -7.51 17.83
CA PHE A 266 18.12 -6.11 18.28
C PHE A 266 17.58 -5.88 19.68
N GLY A 267 18.18 -6.56 20.68
CA GLY A 267 18.29 -6.11 22.08
C GLY A 267 17.01 -5.73 22.83
N PRO A 268 17.12 -5.34 24.11
CA PRO A 268 15.99 -4.78 24.84
C PRO A 268 15.59 -3.40 24.28
N LYS A 269 14.31 -3.04 24.44
CA LYS A 269 13.77 -1.69 24.13
C LYS A 269 14.76 -0.61 24.60
N PRO A 270 15.10 0.41 23.79
CA PRO A 270 15.82 1.56 24.29
C PRO A 270 14.95 2.24 25.35
N ALA A 271 15.33 2.11 26.63
CA ALA A 271 14.71 2.86 27.71
C ALA A 271 15.14 4.33 27.58
N GLY A 272 14.32 5.12 26.89
CA GLY A 272 14.36 6.58 26.97
C GLY A 272 14.15 6.99 28.43
N LYS A 273 14.92 7.98 28.89
CA LYS A 273 14.87 8.45 30.29
C LYS A 273 13.45 8.86 30.67
N THR A 274 13.00 8.33 31.80
CA THR A 274 11.67 8.42 32.42
C THR A 274 11.37 9.82 33.00
N THR A 275 11.31 10.82 32.14
CA THR A 275 10.74 12.14 32.47
C THR A 275 10.17 12.76 31.20
N ASP A 276 9.05 12.24 30.72
CA ASP A 276 8.03 12.98 29.97
C ASP A 276 6.81 12.06 29.87
N SER A 277 5.61 12.62 29.90
CA SER A 277 4.35 11.88 29.81
C SER A 277 4.28 11.15 28.46
N HIS A 278 4.73 9.90 28.42
CA HIS A 278 4.71 9.07 27.21
C HIS A 278 3.27 8.70 26.88
N THR A 279 2.65 9.46 25.97
CA THR A 279 1.40 9.06 25.32
C THR A 279 1.70 7.83 24.46
N ASP A 280 1.06 6.69 24.75
CA ASP A 280 1.26 5.45 23.99
C ASP A 280 0.55 5.56 22.64
N LEU A 281 1.32 5.55 21.54
CA LEU A 281 0.78 5.54 20.18
C LEU A 281 -0.21 4.39 19.98
N GLY A 282 0.06 3.22 20.56
CA GLY A 282 -0.80 2.05 20.50
C GLY A 282 -2.19 2.30 21.10
N GLU A 283 -2.28 3.07 22.18
CA GLU A 283 -3.56 3.46 22.77
C GLU A 283 -4.26 4.51 21.90
N ILE A 284 -3.53 5.53 21.46
CA ILE A 284 -4.06 6.63 20.64
C ILE A 284 -4.73 6.12 19.36
N VAL A 285 -4.09 5.22 18.62
CA VAL A 285 -4.64 4.69 17.36
C VAL A 285 -5.88 3.81 17.57
N ARG A 286 -6.15 3.36 18.79
CA ARG A 286 -7.37 2.62 19.16
C ARG A 286 -8.48 3.54 19.65
N GLU A 287 -8.16 4.79 19.97
CA GLU A 287 -9.13 5.78 20.42
C GLU A 287 -9.79 6.56 19.29
N VAL A 288 -9.18 6.64 18.10
CA VAL A 288 -9.76 7.33 16.93
C VAL A 288 -11.01 6.65 16.37
N GLU A 289 -11.93 7.44 15.83
CA GLU A 289 -13.21 6.97 15.28
C GLU A 289 -13.15 6.65 13.77
N GLU A 290 -12.24 7.29 13.04
CA GLU A 290 -11.92 6.97 11.65
C GLU A 290 -10.43 6.62 11.55
N LEU A 291 -10.09 5.56 10.81
CA LEU A 291 -8.70 5.15 10.56
C LEU A 291 -8.57 4.37 9.25
N ALA A 292 -7.52 4.65 8.49
CA ALA A 292 -7.03 3.78 7.40
C ALA A 292 -5.56 3.41 7.65
N VAL A 293 -5.20 2.18 7.31
CA VAL A 293 -3.87 1.60 7.56
C VAL A 293 -3.13 1.41 6.24
N PHE A 294 -1.87 1.82 6.20
CA PHE A 294 -0.98 1.69 5.05
C PHE A 294 0.31 1.01 5.49
N ASN A 295 0.58 -0.18 4.95
CA ASN A 295 1.75 -0.96 5.34
C ASN A 295 2.76 -1.00 4.19
N ASP A 296 4.00 -0.61 4.46
CA ASP A 296 5.10 -0.74 3.50
C ASP A 296 5.94 -1.99 3.81
N GLU A 297 6.42 -2.67 2.76
CA GLU A 297 7.07 -3.98 2.87
C GLU A 297 6.24 -5.01 3.66
N ALA A 298 4.93 -5.03 3.43
CA ALA A 298 3.95 -5.87 4.15
C ALA A 298 4.07 -7.40 3.93
N HIS A 299 5.16 -7.90 3.34
CA HIS A 299 5.42 -9.36 3.29
C HIS A 299 5.62 -9.96 4.70
N HIS A 300 5.82 -9.12 5.70
CA HIS A 300 5.83 -9.52 7.10
C HIS A 300 4.43 -9.84 7.67
N ILE A 301 3.32 -9.57 6.96
CA ILE A 301 1.95 -9.89 7.40
C ILE A 301 1.47 -11.17 6.71
N HIS A 302 2.22 -12.25 6.87
CA HIS A 302 2.00 -13.51 6.15
C HIS A 302 1.33 -14.61 6.99
N ASP A 303 1.17 -14.39 8.29
CA ASP A 303 0.51 -15.31 9.21
C ASP A 303 -0.44 -14.50 10.14
N PRO A 304 -1.73 -14.85 10.23
CA PRO A 304 -2.69 -14.18 11.11
C PRO A 304 -2.35 -14.30 12.61
N LYS A 305 -1.44 -15.20 13.00
CA LYS A 305 -0.91 -15.28 14.37
C LYS A 305 0.11 -14.18 14.68
N MET A 306 0.65 -13.52 13.66
CA MET A 306 1.66 -12.49 13.87
C MET A 306 1.08 -11.30 14.61
N ALA A 307 1.90 -10.77 15.52
CA ALA A 307 1.57 -9.58 16.30
C ALA A 307 1.15 -8.39 15.42
N TRP A 308 1.67 -8.29 14.19
CA TRP A 308 1.22 -7.26 13.24
C TRP A 308 -0.25 -7.41 12.89
N PHE A 309 -0.65 -8.56 12.35
CA PHE A 309 -2.03 -8.83 11.98
C PHE A 309 -2.95 -8.67 13.20
N LYS A 310 -2.55 -9.24 14.35
CA LYS A 310 -3.30 -9.14 15.60
C LYS A 310 -3.49 -7.70 16.08
N SER A 311 -2.47 -6.86 15.93
CA SER A 311 -2.60 -5.46 16.32
C SER A 311 -3.59 -4.69 15.45
N ILE A 312 -3.60 -4.92 14.14
CA ILE A 312 -4.61 -4.33 13.25
C ILE A 312 -6.00 -4.88 13.57
N GLN A 313 -6.10 -6.19 13.83
CA GLN A 313 -7.35 -6.83 14.26
C GLN A 313 -7.89 -6.22 15.55
N ASP A 314 -7.03 -5.98 16.54
CA ASP A 314 -7.41 -5.35 17.81
C ASP A 314 -7.87 -3.91 17.63
N ILE A 315 -7.18 -3.13 16.78
CA ILE A 315 -7.62 -1.78 16.41
C ILE A 315 -9.01 -1.85 15.78
N HIS A 316 -9.21 -2.75 14.82
CA HIS A 316 -10.51 -2.92 14.17
C HIS A 316 -11.61 -3.29 15.17
N HIS A 317 -11.38 -4.24 16.07
CA HIS A 317 -12.32 -4.63 17.11
C HIS A 317 -12.66 -3.48 18.07
N LYS A 318 -11.68 -2.65 18.43
CA LYS A 318 -11.90 -1.45 19.24
C LYS A 318 -12.76 -0.42 18.53
N MET A 319 -12.56 -0.24 17.22
CA MET A 319 -13.44 0.61 16.42
C MET A 319 -14.88 0.07 16.38
N LEU A 320 -15.07 -1.25 16.24
CA LEU A 320 -16.40 -1.88 16.26
C LEU A 320 -17.15 -1.64 17.58
N GLN A 321 -16.44 -1.55 18.72
CA GLN A 321 -17.04 -1.21 20.02
C GLN A 321 -17.61 0.23 20.05
N LYS A 322 -17.15 1.10 19.15
CA LYS A 322 -17.59 2.49 18.98
C LYS A 322 -18.54 2.68 17.79
N ASP A 323 -19.12 1.60 17.26
CA ASP A 323 -19.94 1.60 16.03
C ASP A 323 -19.19 2.16 14.80
N CYS A 324 -17.85 2.07 14.84
CA CYS A 324 -16.96 2.47 13.77
C CYS A 324 -16.30 1.22 13.16
N ARG A 325 -15.56 1.39 12.06
CA ARG A 325 -14.80 0.30 11.45
C ARG A 325 -13.52 0.81 10.82
N LEU A 326 -12.54 -0.07 10.67
CA LEU A 326 -11.35 0.25 9.90
C LEU A 326 -11.77 0.52 8.46
N ALA A 327 -11.45 1.71 7.96
CA ALA A 327 -11.94 2.18 6.68
C ALA A 327 -11.33 1.37 5.52
N LEU A 328 -10.01 1.15 5.59
CA LEU A 328 -9.23 0.50 4.56
C LEU A 328 -7.86 0.09 5.12
N GLN A 329 -7.35 -1.06 4.68
CA GLN A 329 -5.94 -1.43 4.78
C GLN A 329 -5.34 -1.60 3.38
N VAL A 330 -4.21 -0.95 3.10
CA VAL A 330 -3.44 -1.14 1.87
C VAL A 330 -2.04 -1.63 2.21
N ASP A 331 -1.68 -2.77 1.65
CA ASP A 331 -0.38 -3.42 1.82
C ASP A 331 0.43 -3.28 0.53
N VAL A 332 1.55 -2.56 0.56
CA VAL A 332 2.48 -2.51 -0.59
C VAL A 332 3.69 -3.40 -0.31
N THR A 333 3.98 -4.34 -1.22
CA THR A 333 5.11 -5.27 -1.03
C THR A 333 5.60 -5.85 -2.35
N ALA A 334 6.86 -6.28 -2.42
CA ALA A 334 7.38 -6.97 -3.60
C ALA A 334 7.07 -8.48 -3.60
N THR A 335 6.80 -9.05 -2.41
CA THR A 335 6.76 -10.49 -2.18
C THR A 335 5.60 -10.89 -1.26
N PRO A 336 4.33 -10.75 -1.68
CA PRO A 336 3.16 -11.10 -0.86
C PRO A 336 2.97 -12.62 -0.80
N ARG A 337 3.82 -13.32 -0.06
CA ARG A 337 3.77 -14.79 0.06
C ARG A 337 3.66 -15.24 1.50
N HIS A 338 2.84 -16.26 1.72
CA HIS A 338 2.81 -17.06 2.93
C HIS A 338 4.07 -17.92 3.08
N ASN A 339 4.33 -18.43 4.28
CA ASN A 339 5.46 -19.33 4.55
C ASN A 339 5.43 -20.62 3.73
N ASN A 340 4.23 -21.07 3.33
CA ASN A 340 4.05 -22.21 2.43
C ASN A 340 4.28 -21.86 0.94
N GLY A 341 4.68 -20.62 0.63
CA GLY A 341 4.94 -20.13 -0.72
C GLY A 341 3.71 -19.64 -1.49
N ALA A 342 2.49 -19.85 -0.98
CA ALA A 342 1.26 -19.37 -1.58
C ALA A 342 1.22 -17.83 -1.58
N ILE A 343 0.65 -17.24 -2.63
CA ILE A 343 0.48 -15.78 -2.72
C ILE A 343 -0.72 -15.35 -1.86
N PHE A 344 -0.65 -14.15 -1.27
CA PHE A 344 -1.79 -13.58 -0.54
C PHE A 344 -2.99 -13.44 -1.48
N VAL A 345 -4.13 -14.03 -1.09
CA VAL A 345 -5.36 -13.99 -1.89
C VAL A 345 -5.90 -12.57 -2.05
N GLN A 346 -5.56 -11.67 -1.13
CA GLN A 346 -5.87 -10.24 -1.12
C GLN A 346 -5.09 -9.44 -2.18
N THR A 347 -4.20 -10.08 -2.97
CA THR A 347 -3.42 -9.39 -4.00
C THR A 347 -4.32 -9.00 -5.16
N VAL A 348 -4.53 -7.69 -5.33
CA VAL A 348 -5.45 -7.12 -6.33
C VAL A 348 -4.73 -6.43 -7.49
N SER A 349 -3.45 -6.12 -7.33
CA SER A 349 -2.59 -5.56 -8.38
C SER A 349 -1.21 -6.22 -8.34
N ASP A 350 -0.62 -6.42 -9.52
CA ASP A 350 0.71 -7.05 -9.68
C ASP A 350 1.57 -6.29 -10.69
N TYR A 351 2.72 -5.81 -10.23
CA TYR A 351 3.79 -5.29 -11.06
C TYR A 351 5.09 -6.05 -10.74
N PRO A 352 5.37 -7.14 -11.49
CA PRO A 352 6.45 -8.07 -11.17
C PRO A 352 7.83 -7.51 -11.55
N LEU A 353 8.87 -8.06 -10.91
CA LEU A 353 10.26 -7.67 -11.14
C LEU A 353 10.70 -7.80 -12.61
N VAL A 354 10.18 -8.80 -13.33
CA VAL A 354 10.53 -9.03 -14.74
C VAL A 354 10.11 -7.84 -15.61
N GLU A 355 8.92 -7.30 -15.39
CA GLU A 355 8.45 -6.10 -16.10
C GLU A 355 9.28 -4.87 -15.70
N ALA A 356 9.58 -4.72 -14.41
CA ALA A 356 10.40 -3.60 -13.91
C ALA A 356 11.82 -3.59 -14.49
N ILE A 357 12.45 -4.76 -14.64
CA ILE A 357 13.76 -4.89 -15.27
C ILE A 357 13.70 -4.50 -16.75
N HIS A 358 12.70 -4.99 -17.48
CA HIS A 358 12.52 -4.67 -18.91
C HIS A 358 12.30 -3.18 -19.15
N GLN A 359 11.62 -2.51 -18.23
CA GLN A 359 11.36 -1.07 -18.30
C GLN A 359 12.49 -0.20 -17.73
N ASN A 360 13.63 -0.80 -17.38
CA ASN A 360 14.78 -0.13 -16.77
C ASN A 360 14.44 0.70 -15.52
N LEU A 361 13.39 0.30 -14.78
CA LEU A 361 13.00 0.91 -13.50
C LEU A 361 13.89 0.47 -12.35
N VAL A 362 14.44 -0.74 -12.46
CA VAL A 362 15.31 -1.35 -11.47
C VAL A 362 16.61 -1.78 -12.13
N LYS A 363 17.68 -1.83 -11.35
CA LYS A 363 18.99 -2.26 -11.85
C LYS A 363 18.92 -3.71 -12.32
N HIS A 364 19.57 -4.00 -13.45
CA HIS A 364 19.75 -5.35 -13.95
C HIS A 364 20.69 -6.11 -12.99
N PRO A 365 20.25 -7.22 -12.39
CA PRO A 365 21.15 -8.05 -11.60
C PRO A 365 22.23 -8.63 -12.53
N VAL A 366 23.49 -8.28 -12.28
CA VAL A 366 24.62 -8.85 -13.02
C VAL A 366 24.90 -10.23 -12.45
N LEU A 367 24.65 -11.27 -13.25
CA LEU A 367 25.14 -12.60 -12.90
C LEU A 367 26.67 -12.57 -12.94
N PRO A 368 27.36 -13.13 -11.93
CA PRO A 368 28.81 -13.23 -11.99
C PRO A 368 29.20 -14.02 -13.24
N ASP A 369 30.31 -13.62 -13.87
CA ASP A 369 30.82 -14.33 -15.03
C ASP A 369 31.12 -15.80 -14.69
N ALA A 370 31.27 -16.65 -15.71
CA ALA A 370 31.49 -18.07 -15.51
C ALA A 370 32.73 -18.35 -14.64
N ALA A 371 33.76 -17.50 -14.75
CA ALA A 371 35.00 -17.59 -13.97
C ALA A 371 34.78 -17.29 -12.47
N SER A 372 33.92 -16.32 -12.13
CA SER A 372 33.56 -15.99 -10.75
C SER A 372 32.61 -17.01 -10.13
N ARG A 373 31.68 -17.57 -10.93
CA ARG A 373 30.78 -18.66 -10.49
C ARG A 373 31.52 -19.96 -10.19
N ALA A 374 32.64 -20.23 -10.85
CA ALA A 374 33.46 -21.41 -10.59
C ALA A 374 34.29 -21.34 -9.30
N LYS A 375 34.34 -20.18 -8.63
CA LYS A 375 35.06 -19.95 -7.36
C LYS A 375 34.14 -19.90 -6.13
N LEU A 376 32.82 -19.92 -6.34
CA LEU A 376 31.79 -20.07 -5.32
C LEU A 376 31.43 -21.56 -5.21
#